data_AF-A0A0E9W739-F1
#
_entry.id   AF-A0A0E9W739-F1
#
_cell.length_a   1.000
_cell.length_b   1.000
_cell.length_c   1.000
_cell.angle_alpha   90.00
_cell.angle_beta   90.00
_cell.angle_gamma   90.00
#
_symmetry.space_group_name_H-M   'P 1'
#
loop_
_entity.id
_entity.type
_entity.pdbx_description
1 polymer ?
#
loop_
_entity_poly.entity_id
_entity_poly.type
_entity_poly.pdbx_seq_one_letter_code
_entity_poly.pdbx_strand_id
1 'polypeptide(L)'
;MKCFERLVKDYICSSLPSTLDPLQFAYSPNRSTDDAVCQVLHATLSHLDNRGGGYVRLPFIDFSSAFNTIVPSRLAAKLTDLGLNTSVCAWILDFLTDQTPGG
;
A
#
# COMPACT_ATOMS: atom_id res chain seq x y z
N MET A 1 -12.84 -19.67 -5.36
CA MET A 1 -12.37 -18.35 -5.85
C MET A 1 -10.99 -17.94 -5.36
N LYS A 2 -10.52 -18.37 -4.16
CA LYS A 2 -9.21 -17.97 -3.61
C LYS A 2 -7.98 -18.22 -4.49
N CYS A 3 -7.99 -19.27 -5.34
CA CYS A 3 -6.91 -19.50 -6.29
C CYS A 3 -6.82 -18.40 -7.36
N PHE A 4 -7.98 -17.90 -7.83
CA PHE A 4 -8.03 -16.82 -8.81
C PHE A 4 -7.61 -15.49 -8.18
N GLU A 5 -8.04 -15.21 -6.96
CA GLU A 5 -7.54 -14.05 -6.18
C GLU A 5 -6.01 -14.08 -6.06
N ARG A 6 -5.42 -15.25 -5.79
CA ARG A 6 -3.95 -15.40 -5.71
C ARG A 6 -3.28 -15.15 -7.05
N LEU A 7 -3.82 -15.69 -8.14
CA LEU A 7 -3.31 -15.45 -9.50
C LEU A 7 -3.34 -13.96 -9.86
N VAL A 8 -4.47 -13.29 -9.61
CA VAL A 8 -4.63 -11.86 -9.90
C VAL A 8 -3.71 -11.03 -9.02
N LYS A 9 -3.57 -11.36 -7.72
CA LYS A 9 -2.61 -10.72 -6.82
C LYS A 9 -1.18 -10.81 -7.37
N ASP A 10 -0.74 -12.00 -7.75
CA ASP A 10 0.63 -12.20 -8.23
C ASP A 10 0.88 -11.39 -9.52
N TYR A 11 -0.10 -11.35 -10.44
CA TYR A 11 -0.06 -10.50 -11.63
C TYR A 11 0.01 -9.00 -11.33
N ILE A 12 -0.81 -8.51 -10.38
CA ILE A 12 -0.78 -7.11 -9.95
C ILE A 12 0.60 -6.79 -9.39
N CYS A 13 1.09 -7.58 -8.43
CA CYS A 13 2.38 -7.34 -7.78
C CYS A 13 3.55 -7.36 -8.78
N SER A 14 3.52 -8.21 -9.80
CA SER A 14 4.56 -8.21 -10.85
C SER A 14 4.47 -7.04 -11.82
N SER A 15 3.29 -6.43 -11.96
CA SER A 15 3.05 -5.32 -12.89
C SER A 15 3.31 -3.95 -12.26
N LEU A 16 3.36 -3.86 -10.93
CA LEU A 16 3.62 -2.61 -10.23
C LEU A 16 5.11 -2.22 -10.32
N PRO A 17 5.42 -0.92 -10.46
CA PRO A 17 6.79 -0.43 -10.39
C PRO A 17 7.43 -0.80 -9.04
N SER A 18 8.68 -1.30 -9.07
CA SER A 18 9.45 -1.55 -7.84
C SER A 18 9.79 -0.28 -7.05
N THR A 19 9.50 0.89 -7.61
CA THR A 19 9.78 2.22 -7.08
C THR A 19 8.54 2.94 -6.53
N LEU A 20 7.37 2.28 -6.45
CA LEU A 20 6.10 2.93 -6.12
C LEU A 20 6.15 3.73 -4.80
N ASP A 21 6.68 3.11 -3.74
CA ASP A 21 7.02 3.78 -2.49
C ASP A 21 8.24 3.10 -1.84
N PRO A 22 9.41 3.76 -1.87
CA PRO A 22 10.63 3.24 -1.24
C PRO A 22 10.53 3.07 0.29
N LEU A 23 9.54 3.66 0.95
CA LEU A 23 9.28 3.58 2.38
C LEU A 23 8.04 2.72 2.72
N GLN A 24 7.50 1.97 1.75
CA GLN A 24 6.51 0.94 2.03
C GLN A 24 7.18 -0.30 2.61
N PHE A 25 6.97 -0.55 3.90
CA PHE A 25 7.51 -1.73 4.59
C PHE A 25 6.49 -2.86 4.72
N ALA A 26 5.20 -2.53 4.86
CA ALA A 26 4.13 -3.51 4.95
C ALA A 26 3.79 -4.13 3.58
N TYR A 27 3.46 -5.42 3.58
CA TYR A 27 3.05 -6.19 2.39
C TYR A 27 4.05 -6.18 1.22
N SER A 28 5.32 -5.85 1.48
CA SER A 28 6.41 -5.90 0.51
C SER A 28 7.32 -7.09 0.81
N PRO A 29 7.79 -7.84 -0.21
CA PRO A 29 8.80 -8.87 0.01
C PRO A 29 10.09 -8.26 0.58
N ASN A 30 10.78 -9.04 1.42
CA ASN A 30 12.07 -8.68 2.03
C ASN A 30 12.06 -7.37 2.84
N ARG A 31 10.92 -7.02 3.44
CA ARG A 31 10.78 -5.88 4.34
C ARG A 31 9.97 -6.30 5.57
N SER A 32 10.28 -5.68 6.70
CA SER A 32 9.71 -6.00 8.01
C SER A 32 9.32 -4.74 8.79
N THR A 33 8.61 -4.94 9.88
CA THR A 33 8.32 -3.85 10.84
C THR A 33 9.60 -3.31 11.47
N ASP A 34 10.61 -4.16 11.69
CA ASP A 34 11.90 -3.74 12.24
C ASP A 34 12.64 -2.79 11.30
N ASP A 35 12.57 -3.04 9.98
CA ASP A 35 13.14 -2.12 8.98
C ASP A 35 12.48 -0.74 9.05
N ALA A 36 11.17 -0.68 9.24
CA ALA A 36 10.43 0.57 9.39
C ALA A 36 10.85 1.34 10.65
N VAL A 37 10.98 0.64 11.79
CA VAL A 37 11.43 1.24 13.06
C VAL A 37 12.86 1.73 12.94
N CYS A 38 13.77 0.92 12.38
CA CYS A 38 15.15 1.29 12.13
C CYS A 38 15.24 2.53 11.23
N GLN A 39 14.43 2.61 10.17
CA GLN A 39 14.40 3.76 9.27
C GLN A 39 13.97 5.05 9.98
N VAL A 40 12.88 5.00 10.75
CA VAL A 40 12.38 6.17 11.51
C VAL A 40 13.40 6.60 12.56
N LEU A 41 14.01 5.64 13.27
CA LEU A 41 15.04 5.91 14.26
C LEU A 41 16.26 6.58 13.62
N HIS A 42 16.77 6.01 12.52
CA HIS A 42 17.92 6.55 11.82
C HIS A 42 17.65 7.97 11.30
N ALA A 43 16.49 8.20 10.67
CA ALA A 43 16.10 9.53 10.19
C ALA A 43 15.97 10.55 11.34
N THR A 44 15.41 10.13 12.47
CA THR A 44 15.24 10.98 13.66
C THR A 44 16.59 11.37 14.26
N LEU A 45 17.47 10.39 14.52
CA LEU A 45 18.79 10.63 15.12
C LEU A 45 19.68 11.46 14.19
N SER A 46 19.71 11.12 12.89
CA SER A 46 20.49 11.88 11.90
C SER A 46 20.06 13.34 11.81
N HIS A 47 18.77 13.62 12.01
CA HIS A 47 18.28 15.00 12.08
C HIS A 47 18.72 15.71 13.37
N LEU A 48 18.66 15.04 14.52
CA LEU A 48 19.04 15.60 15.82
C LEU A 48 20.55 15.84 15.96
N ASP A 49 21.38 15.00 15.33
CA ASP A 49 22.84 15.11 15.36
C ASP A 49 23.36 16.31 14.53
N ASN A 50 22.53 16.90 13.68
CA ASN A 50 22.90 18.13 12.99
C ASN A 50 23.03 19.28 14.00
N ARG A 51 24.17 19.98 13.98
CA ARG A 51 24.64 20.96 14.98
C ARG A 51 23.81 22.26 15.11
N GLY A 52 22.52 22.23 14.79
CA GLY A 52 21.59 23.37 14.79
C GLY A 52 20.53 23.37 15.90
N GLY A 53 20.54 22.43 16.85
CA GLY A 53 19.56 22.41 17.95
C GLY A 53 18.13 22.10 17.49
N GLY A 54 17.98 21.22 16.49
CA GLY A 54 16.67 20.84 15.94
C GLY A 54 15.85 19.96 16.88
N TYR A 55 14.55 19.87 16.61
CA TYR A 55 13.63 18.92 17.25
C TYR A 55 12.88 18.15 16.17
N VAL A 56 12.48 16.92 16.48
CA VAL A 56 11.70 16.07 15.57
C VAL A 56 10.27 15.95 16.07
N ARG A 57 9.30 16.03 15.16
CA ARG A 57 7.89 15.71 15.43
C ARG A 57 7.46 14.58 14.51
N LEU A 58 6.92 13.51 15.08
CA LEU A 58 6.45 12.34 14.35
C LEU A 58 4.92 12.25 14.47
N PRO A 59 4.15 12.73 13.47
CA PRO A 59 2.72 12.53 13.45
C PRO A 59 2.41 11.06 13.18
N PHE A 60 1.62 10.44 14.05
CA PHE A 60 1.08 9.11 13.84
C PHE A 60 -0.32 9.25 13.26
N ILE A 61 -0.50 8.78 12.03
CA ILE A 61 -1.76 8.82 11.31
C ILE A 61 -2.15 7.37 11.02
N ASP A 62 -3.37 7.02 11.36
CA ASP A 62 -3.95 5.72 11.07
C ASP A 62 -5.34 5.88 10.43
N PHE A 63 -5.69 4.95 9.55
CA PHE A 63 -6.98 4.96 8.87
C PHE A 63 -7.95 4.02 9.57
N SER A 64 -9.04 4.57 10.11
CA SER A 64 -10.12 3.76 10.68
C SER A 64 -10.73 2.87 9.60
N SER A 65 -10.63 1.54 9.78
CA SER A 65 -11.24 0.57 8.87
C SER A 65 -10.83 0.74 7.39
N ALA A 66 -9.52 0.87 7.14
CA ALA A 66 -8.95 1.17 5.81
C ALA A 66 -9.49 0.30 4.67
N PHE A 67 -9.68 -1.01 4.90
CA PHE A 67 -10.18 -1.92 3.87
C PHE A 67 -11.69 -1.79 3.64
N ASN A 68 -12.48 -1.49 4.67
CA ASN A 68 -13.93 -1.33 4.56
C ASN A 68 -14.33 0.04 4.00
N THR A 69 -13.42 1.01 4.04
CA THR A 69 -13.65 2.38 3.56
C THR A 69 -13.05 2.65 2.19
N ILE A 70 -12.49 1.62 1.54
CA ILE A 70 -11.93 1.75 0.21
C ILE A 70 -13.03 2.09 -0.80
N VAL A 71 -12.77 3.05 -1.70
CA VAL A 71 -13.71 3.43 -2.77
C VAL A 71 -13.34 2.65 -4.04
N PRO A 72 -14.10 1.62 -4.46
CA PRO A 72 -13.67 0.70 -5.52
C PRO A 72 -13.40 1.38 -6.86
N SER A 73 -14.23 2.36 -7.24
CA SER A 73 -14.05 3.11 -8.49
C SER A 73 -12.75 3.93 -8.51
N ARG A 74 -12.36 4.51 -7.37
CA ARG A 74 -11.08 5.24 -7.23
C ARG A 74 -9.90 4.29 -7.28
N LEU A 75 -10.02 3.10 -6.70
CA LEU A 75 -8.96 2.08 -6.79
C LEU A 75 -8.77 1.60 -8.23
N ALA A 76 -9.84 1.27 -8.93
CA ALA A 76 -9.79 0.82 -10.32
C ALA A 76 -9.16 1.87 -11.25
N ALA A 77 -9.49 3.15 -11.07
CA ALA A 77 -8.87 4.25 -11.81
C ALA A 77 -7.36 4.32 -11.57
N LYS A 78 -6.92 4.29 -10.30
CA LYS A 78 -5.49 4.31 -9.94
C LYS A 78 -4.73 3.12 -10.52
N LEU A 79 -5.31 1.92 -10.52
CA LEU A 79 -4.67 0.74 -11.10
C LEU A 79 -4.53 0.87 -12.63
N THR A 80 -5.52 1.47 -13.30
CA THR A 80 -5.43 1.79 -14.72
C THR A 80 -4.32 2.80 -15.01
N ASP A 81 -4.21 3.86 -14.18
CA ASP A 81 -3.14 4.86 -14.29
C ASP A 81 -1.74 4.26 -14.06
N LEU A 82 -1.65 3.19 -13.26
CA LEU A 82 -0.43 2.42 -13.03
C LEU A 82 -0.11 1.43 -14.17
N GLY A 83 -0.92 1.40 -15.23
CA GLY A 83 -0.68 0.59 -16.42
C GLY A 83 -1.24 -0.83 -16.37
N LEU A 84 -2.10 -1.15 -15.39
CA LEU A 84 -2.77 -2.44 -15.37
C LEU A 84 -3.82 -2.54 -16.48
N ASN A 85 -3.98 -3.75 -17.00
CA ASN A 85 -4.96 -4.03 -18.04
C ASN A 85 -6.40 -3.67 -17.58
N THR A 86 -7.16 -3.01 -18.45
CA THR A 86 -8.53 -2.55 -18.17
C THR A 86 -9.47 -3.68 -17.77
N SER A 87 -9.33 -4.88 -18.34
CA SER A 87 -10.15 -6.05 -17.98
C SER A 87 -9.88 -6.52 -16.55
N VAL A 88 -8.61 -6.46 -16.11
CA VAL A 88 -8.24 -6.78 -14.71
C VAL A 88 -8.81 -5.72 -13.77
N CYS A 89 -8.72 -4.44 -14.12
CA CYS A 89 -9.27 -3.35 -13.31
C CYS A 89 -10.80 -3.44 -13.20
N ALA A 90 -11.49 -3.80 -14.29
CA ALA A 90 -12.93 -4.05 -14.29
C ALA A 90 -13.30 -5.25 -13.41
N TRP A 91 -12.53 -6.33 -13.46
CA TRP A 91 -12.73 -7.48 -12.57
C TRP A 91 -12.53 -7.14 -11.10
N ILE A 92 -11.51 -6.34 -10.75
CA ILE A 92 -11.28 -5.89 -9.37
C ILE A 92 -12.44 -5.00 -8.90
N LEU A 93 -12.93 -4.12 -9.76
CA LEU A 93 -14.09 -3.28 -9.46
C LEU A 93 -15.30 -4.16 -9.13
N ASP A 94 -15.62 -5.09 -10.02
CA ASP A 94 -16.71 -6.06 -9.85
C ASP A 94 -16.56 -6.86 -8.55
N PHE A 95 -15.38 -7.46 -8.32
CA PHE A 95 -15.07 -8.21 -7.10
C PHE A 95 -15.28 -7.41 -5.80
N LEU A 96 -15.00 -6.11 -5.81
CA LEU A 96 -15.17 -5.24 -4.65
C LEU A 96 -16.59 -4.69 -4.50
N THR A 97 -17.37 -4.60 -5.58
CA THR A 97 -18.75 -4.10 -5.55
C THR A 97 -19.81 -5.20 -5.42
N ASP A 98 -19.49 -6.43 -5.85
CA ASP A 98 -20.38 -7.58 -5.81
C ASP A 98 -20.40 -8.27 -4.43
N GLN A 99 -19.85 -7.60 -3.41
CA GLN A 99 -20.14 -7.91 -2.01
C GLN A 99 -21.55 -7.45 -1.64
N THR A 100 -22.57 -8.07 -2.22
CA THR A 100 -23.92 -8.05 -1.65
C THR A 100 -23.87 -8.68 -0.26
N PRO A 101 -24.52 -8.10 0.77
CA PRO A 101 -24.64 -8.75 2.07
C PRO A 101 -25.61 -9.94 1.93
N GLY A 102 -25.08 -11.16 1.93
CA GLY A 102 -25.87 -12.38 1.84
C GLY A 102 -25.03 -13.64 1.99
N GLY A 103 -24.98 -14.17 3.21
CA GLY A 103 -24.31 -15.42 3.59
C GLY A 103 -24.04 -15.47 5.08
#